data_AF-A0A4P7BA82-F1
#
_entry.id   AF-A0A4P7BA82-F1
#
_cell.length_a   1.000
_cell.length_b   1.000
_cell.length_c   1.000
_cell.angle_alpha   90.00
_cell.angle_beta   90.00
_cell.angle_gamma   90.00
#
_symmetry.space_group_name_H-M   'P 1'
#
loop_
_entity.id
_entity.type
_entity.pdbx_description
1 polymer ?
#
loop_
_entity_poly.entity_id
_entity_poly.type
_entity_poly.pdbx_seq_one_letter_code
_entity_poly.pdbx_strand_id
1 'polypeptide(L)'
;MARTGITKTQVRTIRDRLLAEGRYPSADAVRGALGDTGSKSTIHRYLKELAAEDETATVTDDTQSGLRELIEQLARKVEAETQRRLEAARAAHKQALRDKDAELAALRNTVAALSARLRMQESPTTVHAPAEDSRPAPGAVIAGFGRFGDLLANSRSGRQDTSPFSLVRTGGRDNVLDFPGERAA
;
A
#
# COMPACT_ATOMS: atom_id res chain seq x y z
N MET A 1 -35.42 -10.96 72.83
CA MET A 1 -35.82 -12.06 71.93
C MET A 1 -35.36 -11.74 70.52
N ALA A 2 -34.31 -12.41 70.04
CA ALA A 2 -33.74 -12.14 68.73
C ALA A 2 -34.74 -12.57 67.64
N ARG A 3 -35.17 -11.62 66.80
CA ARG A 3 -35.91 -11.92 65.59
C ARG A 3 -34.95 -12.62 64.63
N THR A 4 -34.91 -13.94 64.66
CA THR A 4 -34.12 -14.74 63.71
C THR A 4 -34.79 -14.66 62.33
N GLY A 5 -34.60 -13.54 61.65
CA GLY A 5 -35.07 -13.35 60.28
C GLY A 5 -34.29 -14.24 59.32
N ILE A 6 -34.97 -14.75 58.29
CA ILE A 6 -34.33 -15.50 57.21
C ILE A 6 -33.32 -14.61 56.49
N THR A 7 -32.18 -15.21 56.14
CA THR A 7 -31.11 -14.52 55.39
C THR A 7 -31.10 -14.90 53.92
N LYS A 8 -30.66 -13.99 53.05
CA LYS A 8 -30.55 -14.20 51.60
C LYS A 8 -29.63 -15.38 51.24
N THR A 9 -28.57 -15.59 52.02
CA THR A 9 -27.63 -16.71 51.84
C THR A 9 -28.28 -18.06 52.08
N GLN A 10 -29.14 -18.19 53.10
CA GLN A 10 -29.91 -19.42 53.36
C GLN A 10 -30.88 -19.72 52.21
N VAL A 11 -31.56 -18.70 51.69
CA VAL A 11 -32.45 -18.84 50.53
C VAL A 11 -31.66 -19.29 49.29
N ARG A 12 -30.44 -18.76 49.09
CA ARG A 12 -29.53 -19.16 48.01
C ARG A 12 -29.15 -20.64 48.12
N THR A 13 -28.67 -21.10 49.27
CA THR A 13 -28.29 -22.52 49.46
C THR A 13 -29.44 -23.49 49.17
N ILE A 14 -30.65 -23.17 49.63
CA ILE A 14 -31.83 -24.01 49.40
C ILE A 14 -32.26 -23.98 47.93
N ARG A 15 -32.26 -22.81 47.30
CA ARG A 15 -32.52 -22.67 45.86
C ARG A 15 -31.56 -23.54 45.05
N ASP A 16 -30.26 -23.44 45.32
CA ASP A 16 -29.22 -24.15 44.58
C ASP A 16 -29.34 -25.67 44.79
N ARG A 17 -29.69 -26.09 46.02
CA ARG A 17 -30.00 -27.50 46.31
C ARG A 17 -31.23 -27.99 45.53
N LEU A 18 -32.32 -27.23 45.49
CA LEU A 18 -33.53 -27.59 44.74
C LEU A 18 -33.25 -27.68 43.23
N LEU A 19 -32.45 -26.76 42.69
CA LEU A 19 -32.00 -26.78 41.30
C LEU A 19 -31.14 -28.01 41.00
N ALA A 20 -30.21 -28.38 41.90
CA ALA A 20 -29.40 -29.59 41.76
C ALA A 20 -30.24 -30.88 41.84
N GLU A 21 -31.34 -30.86 42.59
CA GLU A 21 -32.34 -31.94 42.65
C GLU A 21 -33.30 -31.94 41.44
N GLY A 22 -33.15 -31.01 40.49
CA GLY A 22 -34.01 -30.89 39.30
C GLY A 22 -35.42 -30.36 39.60
N ARG A 23 -35.65 -29.78 40.78
CA ARG A 23 -36.94 -29.20 41.20
C ARG A 23 -36.96 -27.70 41.00
N TYR A 24 -38.09 -27.18 40.54
CA TYR A 24 -38.26 -25.73 40.37
C TYR A 24 -38.29 -25.02 41.74
N PRO A 25 -37.38 -24.06 42.00
CA PRO A 25 -37.29 -23.38 43.28
C PRO A 25 -38.42 -22.34 43.42
N SER A 26 -39.62 -22.80 43.76
CA SER A 26 -40.75 -21.93 44.11
C SER A 26 -40.60 -21.39 45.54
N ALA A 27 -41.24 -20.25 45.84
CA ALA A 27 -41.21 -19.68 47.18
C ALA A 27 -41.74 -20.65 48.25
N ASP A 28 -42.71 -21.50 47.91
CA ASP A 28 -43.27 -22.50 48.82
C ASP A 28 -42.34 -23.72 48.98
N ALA A 29 -41.67 -24.14 47.91
CA ALA A 29 -40.67 -25.23 47.96
C ALA A 29 -39.47 -24.84 48.84
N VAL A 30 -38.98 -23.61 48.67
CA VAL A 30 -37.90 -23.05 49.48
C VAL A 30 -38.34 -22.90 50.93
N ARG A 31 -39.57 -22.44 51.18
CA ARG A 31 -40.13 -22.30 52.53
C ARG A 31 -40.27 -23.65 53.24
N GLY A 32 -40.77 -24.67 52.56
CA GLY A 32 -40.85 -26.03 53.12
C GLY A 32 -39.47 -26.60 53.45
N ALA A 33 -38.48 -26.38 52.58
CA ALA A 33 -37.10 -26.80 52.82
C ALA A 33 -36.39 -25.99 53.94
N LEU A 34 -36.86 -24.78 54.24
CA LEU A 34 -36.43 -23.93 55.36
C LEU A 34 -37.19 -24.20 56.67
N GLY A 35 -38.11 -25.17 56.70
CA GLY A 35 -38.90 -25.52 57.89
C GLY A 35 -39.99 -24.51 58.23
N ASP A 36 -40.72 -24.03 57.22
CA ASP A 36 -41.83 -23.05 57.33
C ASP A 36 -41.47 -21.68 57.91
N THR A 37 -40.17 -21.41 58.03
CA THR A 37 -39.65 -20.14 58.47
C THR A 37 -39.69 -19.10 57.35
N GLY A 38 -39.96 -17.84 57.73
CA GLY A 38 -40.04 -16.71 56.80
C GLY A 38 -41.38 -16.56 56.08
N SER A 39 -41.69 -15.32 55.71
CA SER A 39 -42.87 -15.03 54.90
C SER A 39 -42.60 -15.33 53.43
N LYS A 40 -43.62 -15.82 52.73
CA LYS A 40 -43.59 -16.07 51.28
C LYS A 40 -43.13 -14.84 50.49
N SER A 41 -43.51 -13.63 50.93
CA SER A 41 -43.07 -12.37 50.31
C SER A 41 -41.58 -12.10 50.46
N THR A 42 -40.99 -12.40 51.62
CA THR A 42 -39.55 -12.21 51.86
C THR A 42 -38.72 -13.20 51.05
N ILE A 43 -39.14 -14.47 51.01
CA ILE A 43 -38.47 -15.50 50.21
C ILE A 43 -38.56 -15.16 48.72
N HIS A 44 -39.73 -14.74 48.25
CA HIS A 44 -39.92 -14.34 46.84
C HIS A 44 -39.05 -13.12 46.48
N ARG A 45 -38.94 -12.13 47.38
CA ARG A 45 -38.03 -10.98 47.19
C ARG A 45 -36.58 -11.46 47.05
N TYR A 46 -36.10 -12.30 47.97
CA TYR A 46 -34.74 -12.80 47.93
C TYR A 46 -34.46 -13.67 46.70
N LEU A 47 -35.39 -14.52 46.27
CA LEU A 47 -35.24 -15.29 45.03
C LEU A 47 -35.13 -14.38 43.80
N LYS A 48 -35.92 -13.30 43.74
CA LYS A 48 -35.86 -12.32 42.64
C LYS A 48 -34.54 -11.55 42.65
N GLU A 49 -34.08 -11.10 43.81
CA GLU A 49 -32.80 -10.40 43.92
C GLU A 49 -31.62 -11.31 43.53
N LEU A 50 -31.68 -12.59 43.90
CA LEU A 50 -30.66 -13.57 43.53
C LEU A 50 -30.65 -13.86 42.03
N ALA A 51 -31.83 -13.98 41.39
CA ALA A 51 -31.91 -14.14 39.94
C ALA A 51 -31.33 -12.91 39.20
N ALA A 52 -31.61 -11.70 39.66
CA ALA A 52 -31.08 -10.47 39.06
C ALA A 52 -29.55 -10.33 39.21
N GLU A 53 -28.99 -10.77 40.35
CA GLU A 53 -27.53 -10.81 40.57
C GLU A 53 -26.85 -11.82 39.64
N ASP A 54 -27.41 -13.03 39.53
CA ASP A 54 -26.83 -14.09 38.71
C ASP A 54 -26.92 -13.75 37.21
N GLU A 55 -28.07 -13.27 36.72
CA GLU A 55 -28.27 -12.88 35.31
C GLU A 55 -27.34 -11.75 34.86
N THR A 56 -27.05 -10.79 35.73
CA THR A 56 -26.17 -9.65 35.40
C THR A 56 -24.70 -10.05 35.43
N ALA A 57 -24.29 -10.92 36.34
CA ALA A 57 -22.90 -11.34 36.48
C ALA A 57 -22.45 -12.31 35.38
N THR A 58 -23.24 -13.35 35.07
CA THR A 58 -22.80 -14.40 34.13
C THR A 58 -22.91 -13.96 32.68
N VAL A 59 -24.00 -13.29 32.30
CA VAL A 59 -24.23 -12.91 30.89
C VAL A 59 -23.24 -11.83 30.45
N THR A 60 -22.91 -10.88 31.32
CA THR A 60 -22.02 -9.78 30.94
C THR A 60 -20.56 -10.22 30.84
N ASP A 61 -20.08 -11.08 31.75
CA ASP A 61 -18.69 -11.52 31.75
C ASP A 61 -18.40 -12.51 30.61
N ASP A 62 -19.29 -13.48 30.37
CA ASP A 62 -19.15 -14.43 29.26
C ASP A 62 -19.20 -13.72 27.90
N THR A 63 -20.11 -12.75 27.73
CA THR A 63 -20.22 -11.98 26.49
C THR A 63 -19.01 -11.08 26.28
N GLN A 64 -18.51 -10.42 27.34
CA GLN A 64 -17.30 -9.59 27.25
C GLN A 64 -16.06 -10.42 26.94
N SER A 65 -15.93 -11.60 27.54
CA SER A 65 -14.84 -12.53 27.27
C SER A 65 -14.88 -13.01 25.82
N GLY A 66 -16.04 -13.45 25.32
CA GLY A 66 -16.21 -13.89 23.94
C GLY A 66 -15.91 -12.78 22.92
N LEU A 67 -16.32 -11.54 23.21
CA LEU A 67 -16.00 -10.39 22.35
C LEU A 67 -14.50 -10.08 22.33
N ARG A 68 -13.81 -10.15 23.47
CA ARG A 68 -12.35 -9.97 23.53
C ARG A 68 -11.63 -11.01 22.69
N GLU A 69 -12.03 -12.27 22.79
CA GLU A 69 -11.43 -13.35 22.00
C GLU A 69 -11.62 -13.14 20.49
N LEU A 70 -12.82 -12.74 20.06
CA LEU A 70 -13.10 -12.45 18.65
C LEU A 70 -12.27 -11.26 18.14
N ILE A 71 -12.13 -10.20 18.94
CA ILE A 71 -11.30 -9.04 18.59
C ILE A 71 -9.83 -9.47 18.47
N GLU A 72 -9.35 -10.31 19.39
CA GLU A 72 -7.97 -10.79 19.36
C GLU A 72 -7.70 -11.69 18.14
N GLN A 73 -8.64 -12.57 17.81
CA GLN A 73 -8.58 -13.38 16.59
C GLN A 73 -8.57 -12.50 15.34
N LEU A 74 -9.37 -11.42 15.31
CA LEU A 74 -9.41 -10.49 14.20
C LEU A 74 -8.10 -9.71 14.08
N ALA A 75 -7.56 -9.21 15.20
CA ALA A 75 -6.27 -8.51 15.24
C ALA A 75 -5.16 -9.38 14.65
N ARG A 76 -5.06 -10.65 15.09
CA ARG A 76 -4.08 -11.62 14.54
C ARG A 76 -4.24 -11.83 13.04
N LYS A 77 -5.48 -11.91 12.54
CA LYS A 77 -5.73 -12.08 11.09
C LYS A 77 -5.30 -10.85 10.29
N VAL A 78 -5.59 -9.65 10.79
CA VAL A 78 -5.19 -8.39 10.15
C VAL A 78 -3.67 -8.24 10.15
N GLU A 79 -3.00 -8.54 11.26
CA GLU A 79 -1.54 -8.54 11.33
C GLU A 79 -0.92 -9.53 10.34
N ALA A 80 -1.44 -10.76 10.27
CA ALA A 80 -0.96 -11.75 9.31
C ALA A 80 -1.17 -11.29 7.85
N GLU A 81 -2.31 -10.70 7.54
CA GLU A 81 -2.61 -10.21 6.19
C GLU A 81 -1.72 -9.02 5.81
N THR A 82 -1.58 -8.04 6.71
CA THR A 82 -0.72 -6.87 6.48
C THR A 82 0.73 -7.28 6.32
N GLN A 83 1.23 -8.22 7.12
CA GLN A 83 2.57 -8.77 6.98
C GLN A 83 2.76 -9.45 5.62
N ARG A 84 1.81 -10.27 5.18
CA ARG A 84 1.85 -10.90 3.84
C ARG A 84 1.86 -9.86 2.72
N ARG A 85 1.01 -8.83 2.80
CA ARG A 85 0.97 -7.73 1.82
C ARG A 85 2.30 -6.98 1.79
N LEU A 86 2.91 -6.72 2.95
CA LEU A 86 4.19 -6.05 3.07
C LEU A 86 5.33 -6.88 2.47
N GLU A 87 5.36 -8.19 2.74
CA GLU A 87 6.33 -9.12 2.15
C GLU A 87 6.20 -9.20 0.63
N ALA A 88 4.97 -9.31 0.11
CA ALA A 88 4.70 -9.28 -1.33
C ALA A 88 5.17 -7.97 -1.97
N ALA A 89 4.85 -6.82 -1.37
CA ALA A 89 5.29 -5.52 -1.85
C ALA A 89 6.83 -5.38 -1.84
N ARG A 90 7.49 -5.85 -0.78
CA ARG A 90 8.96 -5.87 -0.70
C ARG A 90 9.58 -6.79 -1.75
N ALA A 91 8.99 -7.95 -2.01
CA ALA A 91 9.46 -8.87 -3.04
C ALA A 91 9.32 -8.26 -4.43
N ALA A 92 8.17 -7.67 -4.75
CA ALA A 92 7.94 -6.96 -6.00
C ALA A 92 8.91 -5.79 -6.19
N HIS A 93 9.15 -5.00 -5.14
CA HIS A 93 10.10 -3.89 -5.18
C HIS A 93 11.55 -4.38 -5.42
N LYS A 94 11.98 -5.44 -4.73
CA LYS A 94 13.30 -6.05 -4.97
C LYS A 94 13.44 -6.56 -6.40
N GLN A 95 12.38 -7.14 -6.97
CA GLN A 95 12.40 -7.58 -8.36
C GLN A 95 12.52 -6.39 -9.30
N ALA A 96 11.73 -5.33 -9.10
CA ALA A 96 11.81 -4.12 -9.90
C ALA A 96 13.21 -3.47 -9.87
N LEU A 97 13.88 -3.47 -8.71
CA LEU A 97 15.26 -3.00 -8.61
C LEU A 97 16.22 -3.87 -9.44
N ARG A 98 16.11 -5.20 -9.38
CA ARG A 98 16.93 -6.10 -10.19
C ARG A 98 16.72 -5.89 -11.68
N ASP A 99 15.47 -5.72 -12.11
CA ASP A 99 15.13 -5.47 -13.51
C ASP A 99 15.73 -4.14 -13.98
N LYS A 100 15.67 -3.10 -13.13
CA LYS A 100 16.30 -1.80 -13.40
C LYS A 100 17.83 -1.86 -13.43
N ASP A 101 18.44 -2.61 -12.52
CA ASP A 101 19.89 -2.81 -12.51
C ASP A 101 20.36 -3.56 -13.77
N ALA A 102 19.59 -4.56 -14.21
CA ALA A 102 19.85 -5.29 -15.45
C ALA A 102 19.71 -4.38 -16.68
N GLU A 103 18.67 -3.54 -16.72
CA GLU A 103 18.48 -2.53 -17.77
C GLU A 103 19.66 -1.54 -17.81
N LEU A 104 20.06 -0.99 -16.65
CA LEU A 104 21.22 -0.09 -16.55
C LEU A 104 22.53 -0.77 -16.98
N ALA A 105 22.73 -2.04 -16.63
CA ALA A 105 23.89 -2.80 -17.08
C ALA A 105 23.89 -2.99 -18.61
N ALA A 106 22.73 -3.31 -19.19
CA ALA A 106 22.58 -3.42 -20.64
C ALA A 106 22.87 -2.08 -21.34
N LEU A 107 22.31 -0.96 -20.85
CA LEU A 107 22.60 0.37 -21.40
C LEU A 107 24.08 0.76 -21.25
N ARG A 108 24.71 0.44 -20.12
CA ARG A 108 26.15 0.69 -19.94
C ARG A 108 26.97 -0.11 -20.95
N ASN A 109 26.60 -1.36 -21.22
CA ASN A 109 27.26 -2.19 -22.23
C ASN A 109 27.06 -1.63 -23.65
N THR A 110 25.87 -1.14 -24.00
CA THR A 110 25.63 -0.53 -25.32
C THR A 110 26.42 0.76 -25.49
N VAL A 111 26.46 1.63 -24.48
CA VAL A 111 27.28 2.85 -24.49
C VAL A 111 28.77 2.52 -24.60
N ALA A 112 29.27 1.51 -23.87
CA ALA A 112 30.65 1.06 -23.98
C ALA A 112 30.97 0.53 -25.39
N ALA A 113 30.07 -0.26 -25.99
CA ALA A 113 30.24 -0.78 -27.34
C ALA A 113 30.23 0.34 -28.41
N LEU A 114 29.29 1.28 -28.31
CA LEU A 114 29.19 2.41 -29.23
C LEU A 114 30.40 3.34 -29.11
N SER A 115 30.84 3.66 -27.90
CA SER A 115 32.05 4.47 -27.69
C SER A 115 33.32 3.80 -28.20
N ALA A 116 33.45 2.47 -28.03
CA ALA A 116 34.54 1.71 -28.63
C ALA A 116 34.50 1.77 -30.17
N ARG A 117 33.31 1.65 -30.77
CA ARG A 117 33.13 1.77 -32.23
C ARG A 117 33.51 3.17 -32.75
N LEU A 118 33.11 4.23 -32.04
CA LEU A 118 33.50 5.60 -32.39
C LEU A 118 35.02 5.78 -32.34
N ARG A 119 35.67 5.31 -31.28
CA ARG A 119 37.15 5.35 -31.19
C ARG A 119 37.84 4.62 -32.33
N MET A 120 37.29 3.49 -32.78
CA MET A 120 37.80 2.76 -33.94
C MET A 120 37.60 3.51 -35.27
N GLN A 121 36.56 4.34 -35.37
CA GLN A 121 36.34 5.22 -36.53
C GLN A 121 37.21 6.48 -36.49
N GLU A 122 37.55 6.96 -35.29
CA GLU A 122 38.36 8.16 -35.06
C GLU A 122 39.89 7.89 -35.18
N SER A 123 40.30 6.65 -35.38
CA SER A 123 41.73 6.27 -35.51
C SER A 123 42.09 5.90 -36.96
N PRO A 124 43.11 6.49 -37.62
CA PRO A 124 43.48 7.90 -37.76
C PRO A 124 43.26 8.41 -39.21
N THR A 125 42.64 9.59 -39.37
CA THR A 125 42.82 10.44 -40.57
C THR A 125 44.05 11.35 -40.46
N THR A 126 44.96 11.05 -39.53
CA THR A 126 46.26 11.71 -39.37
C THR A 126 47.36 10.88 -40.02
N VAL A 127 47.34 10.82 -41.35
CA VAL A 127 48.56 10.58 -42.14
C VAL A 127 48.68 11.73 -43.14
N HIS A 128 49.22 12.86 -42.68
CA HIS A 128 50.14 13.61 -43.52
C HIS A 128 51.22 14.21 -42.64
N ALA A 129 52.38 13.54 -42.67
CA ALA A 129 53.65 13.96 -42.10
C ALA A 129 54.08 15.33 -42.69
N PRO A 130 55.00 16.06 -42.03
CA PRO A 130 55.31 17.45 -42.37
C PRO A 130 56.05 17.50 -43.70
N ALA A 131 55.41 18.07 -44.73
CA ALA A 131 56.09 18.42 -45.96
C ALA A 131 56.52 19.89 -45.85
N GLU A 132 57.83 20.07 -45.88
CA GLU A 132 58.54 21.32 -45.98
C GLU A 132 58.07 22.17 -47.18
N ASP A 133 58.22 23.49 -47.04
CA ASP A 133 58.34 24.52 -48.08
C ASP A 133 57.62 24.29 -49.41
N SER A 134 56.47 24.95 -49.59
CA SER A 134 56.05 25.57 -50.86
C SER A 134 54.81 26.46 -50.65
N ARG A 135 54.96 27.78 -50.84
CA ARG A 135 53.83 28.74 -50.90
C ARG A 135 52.90 28.39 -52.07
N PRO A 136 51.56 28.30 -51.88
CA PRO A 136 50.65 28.24 -53.02
C PRO A 136 50.21 29.64 -53.48
N ALA A 137 50.14 29.81 -54.80
CA ALA A 137 49.68 31.00 -55.52
C ALA A 137 48.18 31.33 -55.25
N PRO A 138 47.74 32.58 -55.45
CA PRO A 138 46.35 32.97 -55.18
C PRO A 138 45.40 32.32 -56.20
N GLY A 139 44.56 31.38 -55.74
CA GLY A 139 43.52 30.76 -56.58
C GLY A 139 43.18 29.30 -56.30
N ALA A 140 43.81 28.64 -55.33
CA ALA A 140 43.50 27.24 -55.01
C ALA A 140 42.32 27.12 -54.04
N VAL A 141 41.20 26.56 -54.52
CA VAL A 141 40.03 26.21 -53.72
C VAL A 141 40.39 25.02 -52.81
N ILE A 142 40.42 25.25 -51.50
CA ILE A 142 40.64 24.20 -50.51
C ILE A 142 39.42 23.27 -50.54
N ALA A 143 39.58 22.07 -51.10
CA ALA A 143 38.58 21.02 -51.05
C ALA A 143 38.74 20.23 -49.74
N GLY A 144 38.10 20.73 -48.67
CA GLY A 144 38.05 20.07 -47.38
C GLY A 144 36.91 20.64 -46.53
N PHE A 145 35.98 19.77 -46.11
CA PHE A 145 34.87 19.95 -45.18
C PHE A 145 34.14 21.32 -45.19
N GLY A 146 33.03 21.38 -45.94
CA GLY A 146 32.06 22.48 -45.84
C GLY A 146 32.42 23.71 -46.68
N ARG A 147 31.71 23.89 -47.79
CA ARG A 147 31.87 25.04 -48.70
C ARG A 147 31.11 26.26 -48.13
N PHE A 148 31.63 26.86 -47.06
CA PHE A 148 31.00 28.03 -46.41
C PHE A 148 31.24 29.36 -47.15
N GLY A 149 32.06 29.37 -48.21
CA GLY A 149 32.42 30.59 -48.94
C GLY A 149 31.30 31.20 -49.80
N ASP A 150 30.30 30.42 -50.20
CA ASP A 150 29.24 30.90 -51.11
C ASP A 150 28.05 31.56 -50.37
N LEU A 151 28.03 31.53 -49.03
CA LEU A 151 26.89 32.01 -48.22
C LEU A 151 26.91 33.50 -47.88
N LEU A 152 28.01 34.21 -48.16
CA LEU A 152 28.10 35.66 -47.93
C LEU A 152 27.68 36.50 -49.15
N ALA A 153 27.39 35.86 -50.30
CA ALA A 153 27.22 36.57 -51.57
C ALA A 153 25.80 36.56 -52.16
N ASN A 154 24.80 35.92 -51.56
CA ASN A 154 23.47 35.86 -52.20
C ASN A 154 22.28 35.88 -51.22
N SER A 155 21.90 37.06 -50.74
CA SER A 155 20.77 37.27 -49.83
C SER A 155 19.36 37.21 -50.48
N ARG A 156 19.20 36.68 -51.69
CA ARG A 156 17.88 36.58 -52.33
C ARG A 156 17.79 35.38 -53.29
N SER A 157 17.65 34.18 -52.77
CA SER A 157 16.83 33.13 -53.40
C SER A 157 16.63 31.96 -52.46
N GLY A 158 15.37 31.60 -52.23
CA GLY A 158 14.99 30.49 -51.37
C GLY A 158 15.43 29.16 -51.96
N ARG A 159 16.42 28.52 -51.33
CA ARG A 159 16.67 27.10 -51.47
C ARG A 159 16.76 26.55 -50.06
N GLN A 160 15.73 25.78 -49.68
CA GLN A 160 15.65 25.16 -48.36
C GLN A 160 16.79 24.15 -48.24
N ASP A 161 17.75 24.41 -47.34
CA ASP A 161 18.75 23.44 -46.96
C ASP A 161 18.05 22.26 -46.27
N THR A 162 17.91 21.16 -47.01
CA THR A 162 17.53 19.85 -46.49
C THR A 162 18.73 19.25 -45.76
N SER A 163 19.10 19.86 -44.65
CA SER A 163 19.91 19.22 -43.63
C SER A 163 19.00 18.31 -42.79
N PRO A 164 19.44 17.09 -42.41
CA PRO A 164 18.66 16.18 -41.56
C PRO A 164 18.25 16.81 -40.22
N PHE A 165 18.94 17.86 -39.77
CA PHE A 165 18.59 18.63 -38.56
C PHE A 165 17.43 19.62 -38.78
N SER A 166 17.14 20.02 -40.02
CA SER A 166 16.05 20.95 -40.33
C SER A 166 14.66 20.31 -40.18
N LEU A 167 14.55 19.00 -40.46
CA LEU A 167 13.30 18.23 -40.35
C LEU A 167 12.77 18.12 -38.91
N VAL A 168 13.66 18.07 -37.93
CA VAL A 168 13.29 17.99 -36.50
C VAL A 168 12.71 19.31 -35.99
N ARG A 169 13.08 20.45 -36.59
CA ARG A 169 12.61 21.78 -36.17
C ARG A 169 11.26 22.17 -36.77
N THR A 170 10.89 21.59 -37.91
CA THR A 170 9.61 21.84 -38.58
C THR A 170 8.51 20.85 -38.20
N GLY A 171 8.84 19.62 -37.76
CA GLY A 171 7.85 18.61 -37.36
C GLY A 171 7.12 18.84 -36.03
N GLY A 172 7.44 19.90 -35.28
CA GLY A 172 6.93 20.13 -33.93
C GLY A 172 5.71 21.05 -33.82
N ARG A 173 5.06 21.47 -34.91
CA ARG A 173 4.00 22.50 -34.86
C ARG A 173 2.56 22.08 -35.21
N ASP A 174 2.31 20.84 -35.61
CA ASP A 174 0.98 20.42 -36.08
C ASP A 174 0.24 19.45 -35.15
N ASN A 175 0.35 19.64 -33.83
CA ASN A 175 -0.55 18.98 -32.86
C ASN A 175 -1.24 20.02 -31.98
N VAL A 176 -2.10 20.85 -32.58
CA VAL A 176 -3.20 21.48 -31.84
C VAL A 176 -4.25 20.39 -31.63
N LEU A 177 -4.28 19.87 -30.41
CA LEU A 177 -5.29 18.91 -29.94
C LEU A 177 -6.66 19.59 -29.90
N ASP A 178 -7.58 19.09 -30.72
CA ASP A 178 -9.01 19.39 -30.64
C ASP A 178 -9.59 18.62 -29.43
N PHE A 179 -10.14 19.34 -28.44
CA PHE A 179 -10.73 18.75 -27.23
C PHE A 179 -12.27 18.77 -27.36
N PRO A 180 -12.97 17.62 -27.37
CA PRO A 180 -14.41 17.58 -27.21
C PRO A 180 -14.77 17.47 -25.72
N GLY A 181 -15.52 18.42 -25.15
CA GLY A 181 -16.05 18.27 -23.79
C GLY A 181 -16.64 19.52 -23.14
N GLU A 182 -17.97 19.49 -23.02
CA GLU A 182 -18.79 20.07 -21.93
C GLU A 182 -18.77 21.60 -21.69
N ARG A 183 -19.87 22.25 -22.11
CA ARG A 183 -20.46 23.35 -21.35
C ARG A 183 -21.89 23.01 -20.97
N ALA A 184 -22.08 22.89 -19.67
CA ALA A 184 -23.36 22.90 -19.00
C ALA A 184 -24.04 24.28 -19.13
N ALA A 185 -25.31 24.27 -19.54
CA ALA A 185 -26.42 25.10 -19.04
C ALA A 185 -27.72 24.57 -19.67
#